data_AF-A0A9R0VSK0-F1
#
_entry.id   AF-A0A9R0VSK0-F1
#
_cell.length_a   1.000
_cell.length_b   1.000
_cell.length_c   1.000
_cell.angle_alpha   90.00
_cell.angle_beta   90.00
_cell.angle_gamma   90.00
#
_symmetry.space_group_name_H-M   'P 1'
#
loop_
_entity.id
_entity.type
_entity.pdbx_description
1 polymer ?
#
loop_
_entity_poly.entity_id
_entity_poly.type
_entity_poly.pdbx_seq_one_letter_code
_entity_poly.pdbx_strand_id
1 'polypeptide(L)'
;MRFLSSVDMHCHPWMAMVILPLLLLLLAPLAAAETWPFCGDSGKFESNSTYEANLRHLSSTLPKKAASSSTSTTLFATDTHGNAPNIIFALALCRGDSNASACEGCLVTAFQDGQDNCPNSKDTTVYYNGNPCMLRFSNKNFLATTVNDKILVVPSMEMPLITSTRADFFRFLLFTLLNSTAESATDSSWMFATSRLDISSLPTLYCLMQCTPDLSTDDCADCFKPYYQLTLKYMDGRKGGQILGTRCSMRYEIYPLGDTMLRISELASAVPAINNTLPPVTVYPQSPVSQATIQEYHGM
;
A
#
# COMPACT_ATOMS: atom_id res chain seq x y z
N MET A 1 -5.70 27.00 59.57
CA MET A 1 -5.71 25.55 59.27
C MET A 1 -7.10 25.17 58.81
N ARG A 2 -7.30 24.93 57.51
CA ARG A 2 -8.54 24.38 56.94
C ARG A 2 -8.33 22.89 56.74
N PHE A 3 -9.12 22.06 57.40
CA PHE A 3 -9.16 20.62 57.18
C PHE A 3 -9.87 20.32 55.85
N LEU A 4 -9.23 19.54 54.99
CA LEU A 4 -9.86 18.94 53.81
C LEU A 4 -10.69 17.74 54.28
N SER A 5 -12.00 17.75 54.00
CA SER A 5 -12.86 16.59 54.21
C SER A 5 -12.51 15.47 53.23
N SER A 6 -12.40 14.26 53.78
CA SER A 6 -12.42 12.99 53.03
C SER A 6 -13.74 12.88 52.27
N VAL A 7 -13.67 12.63 50.96
CA VAL A 7 -14.82 12.25 50.16
C VAL A 7 -14.81 10.73 50.06
N ASP A 8 -15.69 10.08 50.81
CA ASP A 8 -15.93 8.63 50.70
C ASP A 8 -16.66 8.33 49.39
N MET A 9 -15.89 7.88 48.40
CA MET A 9 -16.38 7.45 47.10
C MET A 9 -17.05 6.08 47.23
N HIS A 10 -18.38 6.07 47.34
CA HIS A 10 -19.16 4.83 47.34
C HIS A 10 -19.06 4.16 45.96
N CYS A 11 -18.20 3.14 45.85
CA CYS A 11 -18.04 2.34 44.64
C CYS A 11 -19.25 1.41 44.49
N HIS A 12 -20.18 1.84 43.65
CA HIS A 12 -21.51 1.25 43.53
C HIS A 12 -21.44 0.13 42.46
N PRO A 13 -21.91 -1.11 42.72
CA PRO A 13 -21.65 -2.30 41.89
C PRO A 13 -22.09 -2.20 40.41
N TRP A 14 -23.06 -1.34 40.11
CA TRP A 14 -23.48 -1.01 38.74
C TRP A 14 -22.41 -0.28 37.91
N MET A 15 -21.53 0.51 38.54
CA MET A 15 -20.43 1.19 37.85
C MET A 15 -19.37 0.18 37.40
N ALA A 16 -19.12 -0.86 38.18
CA ALA A 16 -18.18 -1.93 37.81
C ALA A 16 -18.66 -2.73 36.59
N MET A 17 -19.97 -2.90 36.41
CA MET A 17 -20.59 -3.59 35.27
C MET A 17 -20.44 -2.82 33.94
N VAL A 18 -20.24 -1.50 33.99
CA VAL A 18 -20.04 -0.65 32.79
C VAL A 18 -18.55 -0.39 32.57
N ILE A 19 -17.78 -0.17 33.64
CA ILE A 19 -16.35 0.14 33.55
C ILE A 19 -15.55 -1.07 33.06
N LEU A 20 -15.87 -2.29 33.52
CA LEU A 20 -15.13 -3.49 33.15
C LEU A 20 -15.21 -3.84 31.64
N PRO A 21 -16.38 -3.83 30.97
CA PRO A 21 -16.45 -4.02 29.52
C PRO A 21 -15.82 -2.85 28.75
N LEU A 22 -15.90 -1.61 29.26
CA LEU A 22 -15.20 -0.47 28.65
C LEU A 22 -13.67 -0.62 28.75
N LEU A 23 -13.17 -1.10 29.89
CA LEU A 23 -11.75 -1.42 30.08
C LEU A 23 -11.32 -2.59 29.21
N LEU A 24 -12.17 -3.61 29.03
CA LEU A 24 -11.91 -4.75 28.13
C LEU A 24 -11.92 -4.32 26.65
N LEU A 25 -12.73 -3.33 26.28
CA LEU A 25 -12.68 -2.67 24.96
C LEU A 25 -11.40 -1.84 24.77
N LEU A 26 -10.87 -1.23 25.84
CA LEU A 26 -9.59 -0.52 25.84
C LEU A 26 -8.37 -1.47 25.89
N LEU A 27 -8.56 -2.69 26.38
CA LEU A 27 -7.56 -3.78 26.42
C LEU A 27 -7.65 -4.71 25.22
N ALA A 28 -8.66 -4.56 24.36
CA ALA A 28 -8.68 -5.24 23.08
C ALA A 28 -7.43 -4.78 22.33
N PRO A 29 -6.49 -5.69 21.99
CA PRO A 29 -5.35 -5.29 21.18
C PRO A 29 -5.93 -4.65 19.92
N LEU A 30 -5.57 -3.40 19.64
CA LEU A 30 -5.66 -2.86 18.29
C LEU A 30 -5.04 -3.94 17.42
N ALA A 31 -5.85 -4.58 16.57
CA ALA A 31 -5.35 -5.62 15.68
C ALA A 31 -4.11 -5.04 15.02
N ALA A 32 -2.95 -5.66 15.27
CA ALA A 32 -1.71 -5.20 14.68
C ALA A 32 -1.96 -5.15 13.17
N ALA A 33 -1.63 -4.02 12.54
CA ALA A 33 -1.76 -3.91 11.10
C ALA A 33 -0.97 -5.07 10.49
N GLU A 34 -1.61 -5.88 9.66
CA GLU A 34 -0.95 -7.01 9.02
C GLU A 34 0.20 -6.46 8.15
N THR A 35 1.42 -6.94 8.39
CA THR A 35 2.62 -6.51 7.69
C THR A 35 3.21 -7.64 6.86
N TRP A 36 3.77 -7.27 5.71
CA TRP A 36 4.47 -8.18 4.83
C TRP A 36 5.91 -7.70 4.63
N PRO A 37 6.83 -8.12 5.53
CA PRO A 37 8.24 -7.78 5.44
C PRO A 37 8.90 -8.56 4.30
N PHE A 38 9.78 -7.91 3.55
CA PHE A 38 10.62 -8.50 2.52
C PHE A 38 12.09 -8.23 2.86
N CYS A 39 12.76 -9.25 3.39
CA CYS A 39 14.20 -9.22 3.67
C CYS A 39 14.99 -9.57 2.41
N GLY A 40 15.87 -8.68 1.98
CA GLY A 40 16.76 -8.91 0.84
C GLY A 40 18.04 -9.68 1.19
N ASP A 41 18.89 -9.82 0.19
CA ASP A 41 20.09 -10.66 0.22
C ASP A 41 21.40 -9.85 0.27
N SER A 42 21.33 -8.53 0.48
CA SER A 42 22.47 -7.63 0.40
C SER A 42 23.42 -7.68 1.61
N GLY A 43 23.22 -8.67 2.49
CA GLY A 43 24.01 -8.96 3.66
C GLY A 43 23.39 -8.47 4.96
N LYS A 44 24.06 -8.79 6.07
CA LYS A 44 23.69 -8.31 7.41
C LYS A 44 24.68 -7.26 7.91
N PHE A 45 24.23 -6.42 8.82
CA PHE A 45 25.10 -5.53 9.58
C PHE A 45 25.36 -6.09 10.99
N GLU A 46 26.49 -5.72 11.57
CA GLU A 46 26.83 -6.10 12.94
C GLU A 46 26.17 -5.13 13.93
N SER A 47 25.83 -5.62 15.12
CA SER A 47 25.35 -4.77 16.21
C SER A 47 26.43 -3.75 16.63
N ASN A 48 26.00 -2.55 16.98
CA ASN A 48 26.83 -1.37 17.26
C ASN A 48 27.73 -0.94 16.09
N SER A 49 27.42 -1.33 14.86
CA SER A 49 28.16 -0.91 13.67
C SER A 49 27.80 0.52 13.24
N THR A 50 28.67 1.10 12.40
CA THR A 50 28.37 2.37 11.71
C THR A 50 27.10 2.26 10.85
N TYR A 51 26.83 1.11 10.24
CA TYR A 51 25.60 0.89 9.47
C TYR A 51 24.36 1.02 10.37
N GLU A 52 24.36 0.40 11.55
CA GLU A 52 23.25 0.51 12.50
C GLU A 52 23.04 1.96 12.96
N ALA A 53 24.14 2.69 13.24
CA ALA A 53 24.05 4.11 13.59
C ALA A 53 23.44 4.96 12.46
N ASN A 54 23.82 4.68 11.20
CA ASN A 54 23.27 5.34 10.02
C ASN A 54 21.78 5.02 9.84
N LEU A 55 21.37 3.77 10.09
CA LEU A 55 19.97 3.35 10.02
C LEU A 55 19.14 4.05 11.11
N ARG A 56 19.67 4.16 12.34
CA ARG A 56 19.03 4.88 13.45
C ARG A 56 18.87 6.38 13.16
N HIS A 57 19.82 6.98 12.45
CA HIS A 57 19.67 8.35 11.97
C HIS A 57 18.48 8.47 11.02
N LEU A 58 18.44 7.63 9.98
CA LEU A 58 17.35 7.61 8.99
C LEU A 58 15.98 7.33 9.62
N SER A 59 15.89 6.41 10.58
CA SER A 59 14.63 6.12 11.27
C SER A 59 14.08 7.31 12.06
N SER A 60 14.94 8.27 12.44
CA SER A 60 14.56 9.48 13.17
C SER A 60 14.24 10.69 12.27
N THR A 61 14.75 10.71 11.04
CA THR A 61 14.66 11.86 10.12
C THR A 61 13.70 11.62 8.95
N LEU A 62 13.73 10.43 8.34
CA LEU A 62 12.97 10.14 7.12
C LEU A 62 11.45 10.19 7.32
N PRO A 63 10.85 9.65 8.40
CA PRO A 63 9.41 9.76 8.64
C PRO A 63 8.93 11.21 8.69
N LYS A 64 9.66 12.08 9.41
CA LYS A 64 9.38 13.52 9.51
C LYS A 64 9.51 14.22 8.17
N LYS A 65 10.52 13.84 7.39
CA LYS A 65 10.75 14.39 6.05
C LYS A 65 9.56 14.08 5.13
N ALA A 66 9.09 12.82 5.12
CA ALA A 66 7.93 12.40 4.33
C ALA A 66 6.63 13.10 4.77
N ALA A 67 6.46 13.32 6.07
CA ALA A 67 5.29 13.99 6.63
C ALA A 67 5.36 15.54 6.61
N SER A 68 6.47 16.14 6.17
CA SER A 68 6.68 17.58 6.29
C SER A 68 5.78 18.40 5.36
N SER A 69 5.01 19.34 5.93
CA SER A 69 3.99 20.15 5.24
C SER A 69 4.54 21.28 4.36
N SER A 70 5.84 21.28 4.06
CA SER A 70 6.57 22.49 3.68
C SER A 70 6.17 23.10 2.33
N THR A 71 5.45 22.40 1.44
CA THR A 71 4.91 23.04 0.21
C THR A 71 3.95 22.20 -0.63
N SER A 72 3.88 20.89 -0.45
CA SER A 72 2.85 20.00 -1.00
C SER A 72 3.18 18.61 -0.45
N THR A 73 2.47 18.13 0.57
CA THR A 73 2.83 16.88 1.23
C THR A 73 2.48 15.73 0.30
N THR A 74 3.39 15.34 -0.59
CA THR A 74 3.25 14.12 -1.40
C THR A 74 3.42 12.84 -0.57
N LEU A 75 3.57 13.01 0.76
CA LEU A 75 3.71 11.97 1.78
C LEU A 75 4.82 10.97 1.43
N PHE A 76 5.89 11.52 0.90
CA PHE A 76 6.99 10.78 0.31
C PHE A 76 8.30 11.44 0.65
N ALA A 77 9.32 10.63 0.92
CA ALA A 77 10.69 11.10 0.98
C ALA A 77 11.66 9.99 0.62
N THR A 78 12.78 10.41 0.04
CA THR A 78 13.99 9.60 -0.06
C THR A 78 15.08 10.23 0.78
N ASP A 79 16.04 9.42 1.23
CA ASP A 79 17.26 9.92 1.85
C ASP A 79 18.42 8.95 1.62
N THR A 80 19.64 9.47 1.68
CA THR A 80 20.87 8.69 1.58
C THR A 80 21.82 9.11 2.69
N HIS A 81 22.25 8.15 3.51
CA HIS A 81 23.05 8.46 4.67
C HIS A 81 24.27 7.53 4.80
N GLY A 82 25.40 8.11 5.21
CA GLY A 82 26.67 7.41 5.37
C GLY A 82 27.51 7.32 4.08
N ASN A 83 28.62 6.58 4.18
CA ASN A 83 29.57 6.32 3.08
C ASN A 83 29.83 4.83 2.96
N ALA A 84 30.24 4.35 1.78
CA ALA A 84 30.63 2.96 1.59
C ALA A 84 31.69 2.53 2.62
N PRO A 85 31.57 1.34 3.24
CA PRO A 85 30.59 0.27 2.99
C PRO A 85 29.28 0.39 3.81
N ASN A 86 29.07 1.49 4.54
CA ASN A 86 27.96 1.72 5.47
C ASN A 86 26.88 2.68 4.94
N ILE A 87 26.86 2.94 3.64
CA ILE A 87 25.86 3.80 3.00
C ILE A 87 24.49 3.11 2.99
N ILE A 88 23.44 3.89 3.19
CA ILE A 88 22.04 3.44 3.15
C ILE A 88 21.26 4.36 2.24
N PHE A 89 20.56 3.77 1.27
CA PHE A 89 19.54 4.42 0.46
C PHE A 89 18.19 4.07 1.06
N ALA A 90 17.31 5.04 1.27
CA ALA A 90 16.02 4.83 1.89
C ALA A 90 14.90 5.57 1.15
N LEU A 91 13.71 4.97 1.13
CA LEU A 91 12.49 5.46 0.53
C LEU A 91 11.33 5.21 1.48
N ALA A 92 10.55 6.25 1.72
CA ALA A 92 9.33 6.22 2.51
C ALA A 92 8.19 6.78 1.66
N LEU A 93 7.07 6.05 1.61
CA LEU A 93 5.86 6.46 0.90
C LEU A 93 4.64 6.14 1.75
N CYS A 94 3.77 7.11 1.99
CA CYS A 94 2.44 6.85 2.54
C CYS A 94 1.38 6.93 1.45
N ARG A 95 0.19 6.41 1.76
CA ARG A 95 -0.95 6.55 0.87
C ARG A 95 -1.25 8.03 0.61
N GLY A 96 -1.49 8.40 -0.64
CA GLY A 96 -1.59 9.82 -1.06
C GLY A 96 -2.71 10.63 -0.39
N ASP A 97 -3.72 9.98 0.19
CA ASP A 97 -4.84 10.58 0.92
C ASP A 97 -4.71 10.44 2.46
N SER A 98 -3.54 10.07 2.98
CA SER A 98 -3.30 9.97 4.42
C SER A 98 -3.05 11.33 5.08
N ASN A 99 -3.36 11.41 6.37
CA ASN A 99 -2.92 12.55 7.19
C ASN A 99 -1.40 12.48 7.42
N ALA A 100 -0.70 13.61 7.37
CA ALA A 100 0.74 13.71 7.64
C ALA A 100 1.17 13.08 8.97
N SER A 101 0.43 13.27 10.05
CA SER A 101 0.72 12.66 11.37
C SER A 101 0.55 11.13 11.34
N ALA A 102 -0.47 10.64 10.65
CA ALA A 102 -0.68 9.20 10.48
C ALA A 102 0.43 8.59 9.61
N CYS A 103 0.88 9.32 8.58
CA CYS A 103 2.00 8.94 7.74
C CYS A 103 3.31 8.85 8.54
N GLU A 104 3.65 9.88 9.34
CA GLU A 104 4.85 9.85 10.19
C GLU A 104 4.80 8.66 11.15
N GLY A 105 3.67 8.46 11.83
CA GLY A 105 3.47 7.33 12.74
C GLY A 105 3.65 5.98 12.06
N CYS A 106 3.02 5.77 10.89
CA CYS A 106 3.15 4.56 10.10
C CYS A 106 4.61 4.26 9.72
N LEU A 107 5.35 5.28 9.27
CA LEU A 107 6.74 5.13 8.86
C LEU A 107 7.68 4.88 10.04
N VAL A 108 7.43 5.47 11.21
CA VAL A 108 8.18 5.15 12.44
C VAL A 108 7.99 3.67 12.80
N THR A 109 6.75 3.18 12.78
CA THR A 109 6.44 1.77 13.02
C THR A 109 7.06 0.88 11.94
N ALA A 110 7.06 1.29 10.67
CA ALA A 110 7.68 0.54 9.58
C ALA A 110 9.19 0.29 9.79
N PHE A 111 9.92 1.26 10.35
CA PHE A 111 11.33 1.06 10.72
C PHE A 111 11.51 0.05 11.86
N GLN A 112 10.57 -0.01 12.81
CA GLN A 112 10.58 -0.97 13.92
C GLN A 112 10.25 -2.37 13.39
N ASP A 113 9.10 -2.52 12.73
CA ASP A 113 8.64 -3.78 12.14
C ASP A 113 9.66 -4.35 11.16
N GLY A 114 10.31 -3.50 10.36
CA GLY A 114 11.35 -3.92 9.44
C GLY A 114 12.58 -4.51 10.15
N GLN A 115 12.96 -3.98 11.32
CA GLN A 115 14.09 -4.51 12.09
C GLN A 115 13.70 -5.78 12.87
N ASP A 116 12.47 -5.85 13.38
CA ASP A 116 11.95 -7.01 14.11
C ASP A 116 11.78 -8.22 13.18
N ASN A 117 11.25 -8.00 11.97
CA ASN A 117 10.99 -9.07 11.02
C ASN A 117 12.16 -9.39 10.08
N CYS A 118 13.07 -8.43 9.86
CA CYS A 118 14.32 -8.65 9.11
C CYS A 118 15.56 -8.33 9.97
N PRO A 119 15.85 -9.13 11.03
CA PRO A 119 16.92 -8.82 11.96
C PRO A 119 18.27 -8.62 11.28
N ASN A 120 18.84 -7.43 11.53
CA ASN A 120 20.14 -6.98 11.03
C ASN A 120 20.27 -6.97 9.49
N SER A 121 19.18 -7.02 8.74
CA SER A 121 19.24 -7.01 7.27
C SER A 121 19.69 -5.64 6.74
N LYS A 122 20.57 -5.64 5.72
CA LYS A 122 20.95 -4.43 4.99
C LYS A 122 20.04 -4.14 3.80
N ASP A 123 19.02 -4.94 3.55
CA ASP A 123 17.99 -4.69 2.55
C ASP A 123 16.65 -5.16 3.11
N THR A 124 15.76 -4.20 3.37
CA THR A 124 14.46 -4.46 3.99
C THR A 124 13.42 -3.62 3.28
N THR A 125 12.29 -4.24 2.95
CA THR A 125 11.07 -3.54 2.55
C THR A 125 9.94 -3.97 3.46
N VAL A 126 9.12 -3.03 3.92
CA VAL A 126 7.94 -3.31 4.73
C VAL A 126 6.73 -2.81 3.96
N TYR A 127 5.84 -3.73 3.62
CA TYR A 127 4.52 -3.43 3.09
C TYR A 127 3.48 -3.65 4.18
N TYR A 128 2.44 -2.81 4.19
CA TYR A 128 1.31 -2.97 5.10
C TYR A 128 0.06 -3.35 4.32
N ASN A 129 -0.78 -4.19 4.90
CA ASN A 129 -2.13 -4.39 4.40
C ASN A 129 -2.90 -3.06 4.43
N GLY A 130 -3.62 -2.78 3.35
CA GLY A 130 -4.33 -1.52 3.19
C GLY A 130 -3.52 -0.39 2.57
N ASN A 131 -2.21 -0.62 2.35
CA ASN A 131 -1.24 0.35 1.86
C ASN A 131 -1.20 1.68 2.62
N PRO A 132 -1.27 1.71 3.98
CA PRO A 132 -1.15 2.95 4.73
C PRO A 132 0.23 3.61 4.52
N CYS A 133 1.29 2.82 4.48
CA CYS A 133 2.62 3.24 4.07
C CYS A 133 3.48 2.07 3.59
N MET A 134 4.63 2.40 3.02
CA MET A 134 5.70 1.49 2.62
C MET A 134 7.04 2.13 2.97
N LEU A 135 7.95 1.31 3.49
CA LEU A 135 9.32 1.69 3.78
C LEU A 135 10.26 0.72 3.05
N ARG A 136 11.30 1.25 2.42
CA ARG A 136 12.43 0.47 1.94
C ARG A 136 13.75 1.12 2.33
N PHE A 137 14.71 0.32 2.79
CA PHE A 137 16.10 0.74 2.90
C PHE A 137 17.03 -0.35 2.38
N SER A 138 18.15 0.05 1.76
CA SER A 138 19.17 -0.87 1.29
C SER A 138 20.57 -0.23 1.26
N ASN A 139 21.62 -1.05 1.40
CA ASN A 139 22.99 -0.67 1.02
C ASN A 139 23.25 -0.73 -0.49
N LYS A 140 22.30 -1.23 -1.30
CA LYS A 140 22.31 -1.15 -2.77
C LYS A 140 21.50 0.06 -3.22
N ASN A 141 21.99 0.81 -4.20
CA ASN A 141 21.32 2.01 -4.71
C ASN A 141 20.11 1.68 -5.60
N PHE A 142 18.98 1.31 -4.99
CA PHE A 142 17.71 1.10 -5.72
C PHE A 142 17.05 2.41 -6.16
N LEU A 143 17.42 3.53 -5.53
CA LEU A 143 16.89 4.86 -5.86
C LEU A 143 17.30 5.33 -7.27
N ALA A 144 18.37 4.76 -7.83
CA ALA A 144 18.83 5.05 -9.19
C ALA A 144 17.94 4.48 -10.30
N THR A 145 16.92 3.68 -9.97
CA THR A 145 16.04 3.01 -10.93
C THR A 145 14.59 3.42 -10.75
N THR A 146 13.81 3.50 -11.83
CA THR A 146 12.37 3.84 -11.81
C THR A 146 11.45 2.62 -11.79
N VAL A 147 12.02 1.41 -11.85
CA VAL A 147 11.29 0.14 -11.89
C VAL A 147 11.20 -0.49 -10.50
N ASN A 148 10.17 -1.31 -10.29
CA ASN A 148 10.08 -2.15 -9.09
C ASN A 148 11.15 -3.25 -9.14
N ASP A 149 12.04 -3.27 -8.15
CA ASP A 149 13.00 -4.36 -7.94
C ASP A 149 12.42 -5.49 -7.07
N LYS A 150 11.42 -5.18 -6.24
CA LYS A 150 10.62 -6.15 -5.48
C LYS A 150 9.14 -5.88 -5.68
N ILE A 151 8.39 -6.94 -5.93
CA ILE A 151 6.93 -6.91 -6.06
C ILE A 151 6.34 -7.98 -5.14
N LEU A 152 5.40 -7.58 -4.30
CA LEU A 152 4.57 -8.47 -3.52
C LEU A 152 3.15 -8.50 -4.11
N VAL A 153 2.64 -9.69 -4.38
CA VAL A 153 1.28 -9.92 -4.87
C VAL A 153 0.45 -10.55 -3.76
N VAL A 154 -0.64 -9.90 -3.38
CA VAL A 154 -1.55 -10.34 -2.32
C VAL A 154 -2.96 -10.48 -2.90
N PRO A 155 -3.33 -11.66 -3.43
CA PRO A 155 -4.68 -11.91 -3.91
C PRO A 155 -5.69 -11.99 -2.75
N SER A 156 -6.94 -11.58 -2.97
CA SER A 156 -8.02 -11.91 -2.02
C SER A 156 -8.25 -13.43 -1.97
N MET A 157 -8.43 -13.98 -0.78
CA MET A 157 -8.79 -15.41 -0.63
C MET A 157 -10.23 -15.69 -1.10
N GLU A 158 -11.04 -14.66 -1.27
CA GLU A 158 -12.44 -14.81 -1.65
C GLU A 158 -12.64 -14.74 -3.17
N MET A 159 -13.35 -15.74 -3.68
CA MET A 159 -13.90 -15.70 -5.03
C MET A 159 -15.22 -14.91 -5.02
N PRO A 160 -15.49 -14.05 -6.02
CA PRO A 160 -16.73 -13.33 -6.15
C PRO A 160 -17.83 -14.30 -6.56
N LEU A 161 -19.06 -14.01 -6.15
CA LEU A 161 -20.27 -14.75 -6.53
C LEU A 161 -20.68 -14.42 -7.99
N ILE A 162 -19.75 -14.55 -8.93
CA ILE A 162 -19.97 -14.28 -10.35
C ILE A 162 -20.08 -15.61 -11.08
N THR A 163 -21.19 -15.81 -11.80
CA THR A 163 -21.38 -17.00 -12.64
C THR A 163 -20.34 -17.02 -13.76
N SER A 164 -19.87 -18.20 -14.17
CA SER A 164 -18.86 -18.36 -15.24
C SER A 164 -19.18 -17.56 -16.52
N THR A 165 -20.46 -17.39 -16.86
CA THR A 165 -20.95 -16.60 -18.01
C THR A 165 -20.69 -15.09 -17.93
N ARG A 166 -20.26 -14.56 -16.77
CA ARG A 166 -19.99 -13.12 -16.55
C ARG A 166 -18.53 -12.82 -16.20
N ALA A 167 -17.67 -13.85 -16.18
CA ALA A 167 -16.26 -13.69 -15.84
C ALA A 167 -15.54 -12.76 -16.82
N ASP A 168 -15.75 -12.94 -18.13
CA ASP A 168 -15.14 -12.09 -19.17
C ASP A 168 -15.61 -10.64 -19.05
N PHE A 169 -16.88 -10.42 -18.72
CA PHE A 169 -17.42 -9.08 -18.52
C PHE A 169 -16.85 -8.42 -17.29
N PHE A 170 -16.77 -9.13 -16.15
CA PHE A 170 -16.11 -8.63 -14.94
C PHE A 170 -14.65 -8.27 -15.21
N ARG A 171 -13.92 -9.13 -15.91
CA ARG A 171 -12.54 -8.88 -16.31
C ARG A 171 -12.45 -7.61 -17.15
N PHE A 172 -13.25 -7.48 -18.21
CA PHE A 172 -13.27 -6.27 -19.04
C PHE A 172 -13.46 -4.99 -18.22
N LEU A 173 -14.40 -5.01 -17.26
CA LEU A 173 -14.70 -3.87 -16.40
C LEU A 173 -13.57 -3.57 -15.40
N LEU A 174 -12.96 -4.60 -14.82
CA LEU A 174 -11.79 -4.45 -13.95
C LEU A 174 -10.64 -3.80 -14.73
N PHE A 175 -10.31 -4.29 -15.92
CA PHE A 175 -9.22 -3.70 -16.71
C PHE A 175 -9.52 -2.27 -17.17
N THR A 176 -10.79 -1.96 -17.46
CA THR A 176 -11.23 -0.58 -17.74
C THR A 176 -11.01 0.32 -16.52
N LEU A 177 -11.40 -0.15 -15.34
CA LEU A 177 -11.20 0.55 -14.07
C LEU A 177 -9.71 0.76 -13.77
N LEU A 178 -8.88 -0.28 -13.91
CA LEU A 178 -7.43 -0.20 -13.70
C LEU A 178 -6.79 0.83 -14.64
N ASN A 179 -7.12 0.81 -15.93
CA ASN A 179 -6.58 1.75 -16.91
C ASN A 179 -6.94 3.20 -16.56
N SER A 180 -8.21 3.47 -16.32
CA SER A 180 -8.67 4.83 -15.99
C SER A 180 -8.10 5.34 -14.66
N THR A 181 -7.89 4.45 -13.68
CA THR A 181 -7.24 4.82 -12.41
C THR A 181 -5.76 5.09 -12.60
N ALA A 182 -5.07 4.32 -13.43
CA ALA A 182 -3.67 4.55 -13.78
C ALA A 182 -3.49 5.93 -14.43
N GLU A 183 -4.31 6.27 -15.43
CA GLU A 183 -4.31 7.58 -16.10
C GLU A 183 -4.58 8.72 -15.08
N SER A 184 -5.58 8.55 -14.22
CA SER A 184 -5.88 9.54 -13.18
C SER A 184 -4.73 9.70 -12.17
N ALA A 185 -4.02 8.62 -11.85
CA ALA A 185 -2.87 8.66 -10.95
C ALA A 185 -1.68 9.37 -11.62
N THR A 186 -1.42 9.14 -12.91
CA THR A 186 -0.33 9.77 -13.64
C THR A 186 -0.55 11.26 -13.90
N ASP A 187 -1.82 11.68 -14.01
CA ASP A 187 -2.21 13.10 -14.17
C ASP A 187 -2.27 13.86 -12.83
N SER A 188 -2.23 13.14 -11.71
CA SER A 188 -2.28 13.70 -10.37
C SER A 188 -0.91 14.21 -9.93
N SER A 189 -0.85 15.42 -9.36
CA SER A 189 0.37 15.94 -8.74
C SER A 189 0.89 15.10 -7.56
N TRP A 190 0.06 14.19 -7.04
CA TRP A 190 0.42 13.29 -5.94
C TRP A 190 0.78 11.89 -6.42
N MET A 191 0.77 11.65 -7.74
CA MET A 191 0.98 10.33 -8.33
C MET A 191 0.04 9.26 -7.74
N PHE A 192 -1.18 9.67 -7.39
CA PHE A 192 -2.16 8.88 -6.64
C PHE A 192 -3.57 9.14 -7.15
N ALA A 193 -4.34 8.07 -7.33
CA ALA A 193 -5.76 8.16 -7.59
C ALA A 193 -6.52 6.99 -6.96
N THR A 194 -7.76 7.29 -6.57
CA THR A 194 -8.79 6.29 -6.26
C THR A 194 -9.96 6.47 -7.19
N SER A 195 -10.57 5.36 -7.58
CA SER A 195 -11.74 5.38 -8.44
C SER A 195 -12.73 4.28 -8.08
N ARG A 196 -13.95 4.43 -8.56
CA ARG A 196 -15.02 3.43 -8.45
C ARG A 196 -15.72 3.25 -9.78
N LEU A 197 -16.20 2.04 -9.98
CA LEU A 197 -17.03 1.67 -11.10
C LEU A 197 -18.32 0.99 -10.63
N ASP A 198 -19.45 1.66 -10.86
CA ASP A 198 -20.78 1.20 -10.50
C ASP A 198 -21.54 0.63 -11.69
N ILE A 199 -21.95 -0.63 -11.59
CA ILE A 199 -22.77 -1.28 -12.62
C ILE A 199 -23.89 -2.02 -11.93
N SER A 200 -25.14 -1.73 -12.29
CA SER A 200 -26.32 -2.27 -11.61
C SER A 200 -26.39 -3.81 -11.54
N SER A 201 -25.70 -4.52 -12.44
CA SER A 201 -25.71 -5.98 -12.54
C SER A 201 -24.53 -6.68 -11.86
N LEU A 202 -23.58 -5.93 -11.27
CA LEU A 202 -22.38 -6.46 -10.62
C LEU A 202 -22.08 -5.69 -9.32
N PRO A 203 -21.28 -6.25 -8.40
CA PRO A 203 -20.74 -5.47 -7.28
C PRO A 203 -19.97 -4.25 -7.80
N THR A 204 -20.07 -3.12 -7.11
CA THR A 204 -19.23 -1.95 -7.39
C THR A 204 -17.77 -2.35 -7.23
N LEU A 205 -16.95 -1.98 -8.20
CA LEU A 205 -15.50 -2.16 -8.16
C LEU A 205 -14.84 -0.87 -7.69
N TYR A 206 -13.84 -1.01 -6.85
CA TYR A 206 -13.02 0.09 -6.35
C TYR A 206 -11.57 -0.16 -6.72
N CYS A 207 -10.85 0.90 -7.07
CA CYS A 207 -9.43 0.82 -7.40
C CYS A 207 -8.66 1.97 -6.76
N LEU A 208 -7.43 1.68 -6.38
CA LEU A 208 -6.42 2.61 -5.95
C LEU A 208 -5.14 2.30 -6.70
N MET A 209 -4.52 3.32 -7.29
CA MET A 209 -3.19 3.20 -7.90
C MET A 209 -2.32 4.36 -7.46
N GLN A 210 -1.05 4.06 -7.19
CA GLN A 210 -0.09 5.04 -6.68
C GLN A 210 1.30 4.77 -7.23
N CYS A 211 2.03 5.82 -7.59
CA CYS A 211 3.48 5.80 -7.83
C CYS A 211 4.22 6.61 -6.77
N THR A 212 5.53 6.42 -6.68
CA THR A 212 6.38 7.32 -5.90
C THR A 212 6.43 8.69 -6.58
N PRO A 213 6.20 9.79 -5.86
CA PRO A 213 6.15 11.16 -6.41
C PRO A 213 7.43 11.67 -7.11
N ASP A 214 8.55 10.94 -7.03
CA ASP A 214 9.79 11.25 -7.75
C ASP A 214 9.82 10.73 -9.20
N LEU A 215 8.84 9.93 -9.62
CA LEU A 215 8.74 9.45 -11.00
C LEU A 215 8.19 10.53 -11.94
N SER A 216 8.57 10.44 -13.21
CA SER A 216 7.86 11.13 -14.28
C SER A 216 6.50 10.47 -14.56
N THR A 217 5.60 11.17 -15.24
CA THR A 217 4.32 10.61 -15.72
C THR A 217 4.54 9.33 -16.53
N ASP A 218 5.52 9.32 -17.43
CA ASP A 218 5.83 8.17 -18.28
C ASP A 218 6.40 6.99 -17.46
N ASP A 219 7.33 7.27 -16.54
CA ASP A 219 7.89 6.24 -15.65
C ASP A 219 6.81 5.62 -14.74
N CYS A 220 5.87 6.44 -14.27
CA CYS A 220 4.74 5.96 -13.47
C CYS A 220 3.80 5.07 -14.28
N ALA A 221 3.45 5.48 -15.51
CA ALA A 221 2.65 4.68 -16.43
C ALA A 221 3.35 3.35 -16.75
N ASP A 222 4.67 3.38 -17.02
CA ASP A 222 5.48 2.20 -17.27
C ASP A 222 5.54 1.26 -16.06
N CYS A 223 5.62 1.81 -14.84
CA CYS A 223 5.62 1.04 -13.61
C CYS A 223 4.34 0.21 -13.43
N PHE A 224 3.18 0.70 -13.89
CA PHE A 224 1.91 -0.02 -13.81
C PHE A 224 1.74 -1.12 -14.86
N LYS A 225 2.46 -1.09 -16.00
CA LYS A 225 2.28 -2.05 -17.10
C LYS A 225 2.35 -3.54 -16.66
N PRO A 226 3.30 -3.97 -15.81
CA PRO A 226 3.33 -5.36 -15.32
C PRO A 226 2.09 -5.76 -14.52
N TYR A 227 1.39 -4.80 -13.89
CA TYR A 227 0.30 -5.09 -12.97
C TYR A 227 -0.89 -5.71 -13.67
N TYR A 228 -1.15 -5.34 -14.92
CA TYR A 228 -2.19 -5.96 -15.73
C TYR A 228 -2.00 -7.48 -15.89
N GLN A 229 -0.78 -7.92 -16.17
CA GLN A 229 -0.47 -9.35 -16.33
C GLN A 229 -0.45 -10.09 -14.98
N LEU A 230 0.07 -9.46 -13.93
CA LEU A 230 0.05 -10.01 -12.58
C LEU A 230 -1.39 -10.15 -12.06
N THR A 231 -2.27 -9.19 -12.36
CA THR A 231 -3.70 -9.29 -12.04
C THR A 231 -4.35 -10.48 -12.75
N LEU A 232 -4.09 -10.67 -14.06
CA LEU A 232 -4.59 -11.86 -14.77
C LEU A 232 -4.05 -13.17 -14.20
N LYS A 233 -2.78 -13.19 -13.80
CA LYS A 233 -2.13 -14.42 -13.35
C LYS A 233 -2.57 -14.84 -11.95
N TYR A 234 -2.68 -13.89 -11.03
CA TYR A 234 -2.82 -14.16 -9.61
C TYR A 234 -4.19 -13.78 -9.04
N MET A 235 -4.91 -12.87 -9.70
CA MET A 235 -6.15 -12.26 -9.19
C MET A 235 -7.35 -12.45 -10.10
N ASP A 236 -7.25 -13.29 -11.13
CA ASP A 236 -8.37 -13.52 -12.04
C ASP A 236 -9.56 -14.14 -11.31
N GLY A 237 -10.72 -13.54 -11.56
CA GLY A 237 -11.95 -13.90 -10.89
C GLY A 237 -11.90 -13.82 -9.37
N ARG A 238 -11.10 -12.95 -8.75
CA ARG A 238 -11.11 -12.72 -7.28
C ARG A 238 -11.93 -11.47 -6.91
N LYS A 239 -12.34 -11.36 -5.65
CA LYS A 239 -13.05 -10.16 -5.13
C LYS A 239 -12.16 -8.92 -5.00
N GLY A 240 -10.85 -9.13 -5.01
CA GLY A 240 -9.88 -8.08 -4.75
C GLY A 240 -8.46 -8.61 -4.77
N GLY A 241 -7.54 -7.70 -4.54
CA GLY A 241 -6.13 -8.00 -4.37
C GLY A 241 -5.27 -6.75 -4.47
N GLN A 242 -4.01 -6.91 -4.08
CA GLN A 242 -3.02 -5.84 -4.01
C GLN A 242 -1.73 -6.28 -4.69
N ILE A 243 -1.15 -5.39 -5.49
CA ILE A 243 0.20 -5.53 -6.05
C ILE A 243 1.03 -4.38 -5.49
N LEU A 244 2.12 -4.72 -4.82
CA LEU A 244 2.89 -3.81 -3.99
C LEU A 244 4.33 -3.80 -4.49
N GLY A 245 4.67 -2.75 -5.21
CA GLY A 245 6.02 -2.48 -5.69
C GLY A 245 6.68 -1.37 -4.88
N THR A 246 8.00 -1.26 -5.02
CA THR A 246 8.81 -0.22 -4.37
C THR A 246 8.65 1.15 -5.03
N ARG A 247 8.16 1.19 -6.27
CA ARG A 247 7.95 2.40 -7.10
C ARG A 247 6.48 2.67 -7.41
N CYS A 248 5.64 1.65 -7.46
CA CYS A 248 4.20 1.83 -7.62
C CYS A 248 3.40 0.72 -6.95
N SER A 249 2.11 0.93 -6.72
CA SER A 249 1.20 -0.06 -6.15
C SER A 249 -0.18 0.02 -6.79
N MET A 250 -0.91 -1.10 -6.76
CA MET A 250 -2.29 -1.20 -7.20
C MET A 250 -3.08 -2.01 -6.19
N ARG A 251 -4.30 -1.56 -5.91
CA ARG A 251 -5.30 -2.31 -5.17
C ARG A 251 -6.63 -2.24 -5.89
N TYR A 252 -7.32 -3.36 -5.99
CA TYR A 252 -8.75 -3.35 -6.31
C TYR A 252 -9.52 -4.17 -5.28
N GLU A 253 -10.76 -3.78 -5.04
CA GLU A 253 -11.66 -4.44 -4.11
C GLU A 253 -13.12 -4.27 -4.57
N ILE A 254 -14.02 -5.10 -4.05
CA ILE A 254 -15.47 -4.85 -4.12
C ILE A 254 -16.00 -4.05 -2.92
N TYR A 255 -15.10 -3.59 -2.04
CA TYR A 255 -15.41 -2.77 -0.88
C TYR A 255 -14.75 -1.40 -1.02
N PRO A 256 -15.36 -0.32 -0.48
CA PRO A 256 -14.80 1.02 -0.54
C PRO A 256 -13.36 1.09 -0.01
N LEU A 257 -12.50 1.82 -0.73
CA LEU A 257 -11.10 2.00 -0.37
C LEU A 257 -10.84 3.29 0.42
N GLY A 258 -11.85 4.13 0.63
CA GLY A 258 -11.76 5.41 1.33
C GLY A 258 -13.02 6.24 1.08
N ASP A 259 -13.06 7.44 1.64
CA ASP A 259 -14.27 8.27 1.63
C ASP A 259 -14.50 9.01 0.31
N THR A 260 -13.42 9.41 -0.39
CA THR A 260 -13.49 10.15 -1.66
C THR A 260 -12.88 9.32 -2.79
N MET A 261 -13.65 9.07 -3.85
CA MET A 261 -13.22 8.27 -5.01
C MET A 261 -13.79 8.84 -6.30
N LEU A 262 -12.97 8.89 -7.36
CA LEU A 262 -13.39 9.31 -8.69
C LEU A 262 -14.38 8.31 -9.27
N ARG A 263 -15.56 8.77 -9.66
CA ARG A 263 -16.56 7.89 -10.25
C ARG A 263 -16.35 7.80 -11.76
N ILE A 264 -15.95 6.62 -12.23
CA ILE A 264 -15.87 6.34 -13.67
C ILE A 264 -17.30 6.10 -14.15
N SER A 265 -17.89 7.18 -14.68
CA SER A 265 -19.29 7.23 -15.13
C SER A 265 -19.41 6.90 -16.63
N GLU A 266 -18.31 7.08 -17.38
CA GLU A 266 -18.23 6.89 -18.82
C GLU A 266 -17.91 5.44 -19.20
N LEU A 267 -18.82 4.51 -18.91
CA LEU A 267 -18.90 3.27 -19.69
C LEU A 267 -20.00 3.31 -20.73
N ALA A 268 -20.88 4.33 -20.72
CA ALA A 268 -21.94 4.44 -21.73
C ALA A 268 -21.40 4.62 -23.17
N SER A 269 -20.20 5.20 -23.35
CA SER A 269 -19.59 5.39 -24.67
C SER A 269 -18.60 4.28 -25.07
N ALA A 270 -18.07 3.51 -24.10
CA ALA A 270 -17.05 2.48 -24.32
C ALA A 270 -17.58 1.04 -24.26
N VAL A 271 -18.80 0.82 -23.74
CA VAL A 271 -19.47 -0.49 -23.72
C VAL A 271 -20.38 -0.59 -24.94
N PRO A 272 -20.08 -1.45 -25.92
CA PRO A 272 -21.08 -1.85 -26.91
C PRO A 272 -22.29 -2.42 -26.17
N ALA A 273 -23.51 -2.05 -26.60
CA ALA A 273 -24.73 -2.67 -26.09
C ALA A 273 -24.56 -4.19 -26.01
N ILE A 274 -24.99 -4.81 -24.91
CA ILE A 274 -24.90 -6.26 -24.68
C ILE A 274 -25.65 -6.99 -25.79
N ASN A 275 -24.95 -7.27 -26.88
CA ASN A 275 -25.26 -8.29 -27.86
C ASN A 275 -24.23 -9.38 -27.62
N ASN A 276 -24.66 -10.64 -27.64
CA ASN A 276 -23.91 -11.84 -27.28
C ASN A 276 -22.73 -12.19 -28.23
N THR A 277 -22.05 -11.18 -28.77
CA THR A 277 -20.91 -11.30 -29.66
C THR A 277 -19.93 -10.17 -29.35
N LEU A 278 -19.21 -10.27 -28.22
CA LEU A 278 -18.06 -9.41 -27.98
C LEU A 278 -16.86 -9.95 -28.77
N PRO A 279 -16.16 -9.15 -29.59
CA PRO A 279 -14.92 -9.60 -30.22
C PRO A 279 -13.85 -9.86 -29.13
N PRO A 280 -12.93 -10.82 -29.36
CA PRO A 280 -11.86 -11.11 -28.42
C PRO A 280 -11.04 -9.86 -28.14
N VAL A 281 -10.94 -9.48 -26.87
CA VAL A 281 -10.06 -8.39 -26.41
C VAL A 281 -8.64 -8.75 -26.84
N THR A 282 -8.09 -7.97 -27.77
CA THR A 282 -6.73 -8.14 -28.24
C THR A 282 -5.80 -7.54 -27.19
N VAL A 283 -5.29 -8.41 -26.31
CA VAL A 283 -4.24 -8.07 -25.36
C VAL A 283 -2.97 -7.84 -26.15
N TYR A 284 -2.48 -6.61 -26.20
CA TYR A 284 -1.15 -6.33 -26.77
C TYR A 284 -0.09 -7.08 -25.95
N PRO A 285 0.73 -7.93 -26.58
CA PRO A 285 1.83 -8.58 -25.89
C PRO A 285 3.02 -7.61 -25.82
N GLN A 286 3.37 -7.11 -24.64
CA GLN A 286 4.67 -6.47 -24.30
C GLN A 286 4.66 -6.07 -22.81
N SER A 287 5.69 -6.22 -21.96
CA SER A 287 7.09 -6.64 -22.07
C SER A 287 7.39 -7.65 -20.95
N PRO A 288 8.48 -8.44 -21.03
CA PRO A 288 8.83 -9.40 -19.98
C PRO A 288 9.10 -8.68 -18.65
N VAL A 289 8.47 -9.17 -17.57
CA VAL A 289 8.79 -8.82 -16.17
C VAL A 289 10.18 -9.41 -15.85
N SER A 290 11.24 -8.84 -16.42
CA SER A 290 12.52 -9.57 -16.50
C SER A 290 13.49 -9.36 -15.34
N GLN A 291 13.20 -8.47 -14.37
CA GLN A 291 14.16 -8.14 -13.30
C GLN A 291 13.59 -7.97 -11.88
N ALA A 292 12.27 -7.95 -11.70
CA ALA A 292 11.68 -7.83 -10.36
C ALA A 292 11.61 -9.19 -9.66
N THR A 293 12.01 -9.26 -8.39
CA THR A 293 11.69 -10.42 -7.56
C THR A 293 10.20 -10.36 -7.18
N ILE A 294 9.42 -11.31 -7.69
CA ILE A 294 7.99 -11.43 -7.40
C ILE A 294 7.81 -12.43 -6.25
N GLN A 295 7.15 -12.00 -5.18
CA GLN A 295 6.69 -12.86 -4.11
C GLN A 295 5.16 -12.85 -4.09
N GLU A 296 4.55 -14.02 -3.94
CA GLU A 296 3.11 -14.17 -3.76
C GLU A 296 2.82 -14.48 -2.29
N TYR A 297 1.87 -13.77 -1.70
CA TYR A 297 1.39 -14.04 -0.34
C TYR A 297 0.09 -14.82 -0.41
N HIS A 298 0.15 -16.08 0.02
CA HIS A 298 -1.03 -16.88 0.30
C HIS A 298 -1.26 -16.79 1.81
N GLY A 299 -2.21 -15.95 2.24
CA GLY A 299 -2.58 -15.86 3.65
C GLY A 299 -2.91 -17.23 4.25
N MET A 300 -2.68 -17.39 5.57
CA MET A 300 -3.08 -18.57 6.33
C MET A 300 -4.59 -18.60 6.59
#